data_AF-A0A9Q9HW58-F1
#
_entry.id   AF-A0A9Q9HW58-F1
#
_cell.length_a   1.000
_cell.length_b   1.000
_cell.length_c   1.000
_cell.angle_alpha   90.00
_cell.angle_beta   90.00
_cell.angle_gamma   90.00
#
_symmetry.space_group_name_H-M   'P 1'
#
loop_
_entity.id
_entity.type
_entity.pdbx_description
1 polymer ?
#
loop_
_entity_poly.entity_id
_entity_poly.type
_entity_poly.pdbx_seq_one_letter_code
_entity_poly.pdbx_strand_id
1 'polypeptide(L)'
;MKLQDQRCGECRRLLFKIEPGALSGTLAIKCPRCKAHNSLRPQSPSPKRPDQSNERDGKEGQNAHVIRDQSTPAAARNPRETEREPL
;
A
#
# COMPACT_ATOMS: atom_id res chain seq x y z
N MET A 1 -7.03 13.17 27.24
CA MET A 1 -6.35 12.45 26.13
C MET A 1 -7.20 11.25 25.73
N LYS A 2 -7.29 10.90 24.43
CA LYS A 2 -8.13 9.78 23.96
C LYS A 2 -7.28 8.53 23.70
N LEU A 3 -7.61 7.44 24.39
CA LEU A 3 -6.99 6.14 24.18
C LEU A 3 -7.44 5.50 22.86
N GLN A 4 -6.51 4.81 22.18
CA GLN A 4 -6.78 4.04 20.96
C GLN A 4 -6.87 2.54 21.28
N ASP A 5 -7.85 1.87 20.70
CA ASP A 5 -8.03 0.42 20.84
C ASP A 5 -7.02 -0.33 19.98
N GLN A 6 -6.15 -1.13 20.60
CA GLN A 6 -5.30 -2.06 19.88
C GLN A 6 -5.93 -3.45 19.81
N ARG A 7 -6.14 -3.93 18.59
CA ARG A 7 -6.84 -5.20 18.32
C ARG A 7 -5.91 -6.22 17.69
N CYS A 8 -6.23 -7.48 17.89
CA CYS A 8 -5.54 -8.59 17.23
C CYS A 8 -5.81 -8.54 15.72
N GLY A 9 -4.75 -8.63 14.91
CA GLY A 9 -4.85 -8.70 13.44
C GLY A 9 -5.62 -9.92 12.91
N GLU A 10 -5.70 -11.01 13.69
CA GLU A 10 -6.37 -12.25 13.27
C GLU A 10 -7.85 -12.29 13.68
N CYS A 11 -8.14 -12.21 14.98
CA CYS A 11 -9.50 -12.39 15.50
C CYS A 11 -10.19 -11.09 15.91
N ARG A 12 -9.57 -9.92 15.71
CA ARG A 12 -10.07 -8.58 16.05
C ARG A 12 -10.44 -8.34 17.53
N ARG A 13 -10.13 -9.30 18.41
CA ARG A 13 -10.28 -9.16 19.86
C ARG A 13 -9.41 -8.00 20.35
N LEU A 14 -10.00 -7.15 21.20
CA LEU A 14 -9.26 -6.09 21.90
C LEU A 14 -8.15 -6.72 22.74
N LEU A 15 -6.92 -6.23 22.55
CA LEU A 15 -5.74 -6.63 23.30
C LEU A 15 -5.51 -5.66 24.47
N PHE A 16 -5.42 -4.37 24.17
CA PHE A 16 -5.25 -3.29 25.14
C PHE A 16 -5.64 -1.94 24.51
N LYS A 17 -5.56 -0.86 25.30
CA LYS A 17 -5.69 0.52 24.79
C LYS A 17 -4.43 1.31 25.10
N ILE A 18 -4.08 2.26 24.23
CA ILE A 18 -2.83 3.02 24.36
C ILE A 18 -3.01 4.48 23.95
N GLU A 19 -2.27 5.39 24.57
CA GLU A 19 -2.19 6.78 24.11
C GLU A 19 -1.34 6.91 22.84
N PRO A 20 -1.65 7.86 21.95
CA PRO A 20 -0.79 8.15 20.81
C PRO A 20 0.64 8.47 21.28
N GLY A 21 1.63 7.77 20.72
CA GLY A 21 3.04 8.00 21.05
C GLY A 21 3.54 7.35 22.35
N ALA A 22 2.71 6.63 23.11
CA ALA A 22 3.16 5.96 24.35
C ALA A 22 4.05 4.74 24.12
N LEU A 23 4.21 4.29 22.87
CA LEU A 23 5.07 3.18 22.50
C LEU A 23 6.39 3.69 21.92
N SER A 24 7.50 3.55 22.66
CA SER A 24 8.84 3.96 22.21
C SER A 24 9.65 2.83 21.54
N GLY A 25 9.13 1.60 21.50
CA GLY A 25 9.82 0.43 20.96
C GLY A 25 8.87 -0.63 20.40
N THR A 26 9.39 -1.80 20.03
CA THR A 26 8.53 -2.91 19.55
C THR A 26 7.85 -3.61 20.72
N LEU A 27 6.54 -3.84 20.63
CA LEU A 27 5.78 -4.64 21.59
C LEU A 27 5.32 -5.94 20.92
N ALA A 28 5.70 -7.08 21.50
CA ALA A 28 5.21 -8.40 21.09
C ALA A 28 4.25 -8.95 22.15
N ILE A 29 3.03 -9.32 21.74
CA ILE A 29 1.97 -9.83 22.63
C ILE A 29 1.22 -10.99 21.99
N LYS A 30 0.87 -12.01 22.78
CA LYS A 30 -0.01 -13.10 22.31
C LYS A 30 -1.47 -12.74 22.50
N CYS A 31 -2.31 -13.06 21.52
CA CYS A 31 -3.75 -12.92 21.68
C CYS A 31 -4.31 -14.00 22.61
N PRO A 32 -5.03 -13.65 23.70
CA PRO A 32 -5.59 -14.64 24.63
C PRO A 32 -6.71 -15.48 24.01
N ARG A 33 -7.30 -15.03 22.88
CA ARG A 33 -8.38 -15.74 22.19
C ARG A 33 -7.85 -16.74 21.16
N CYS A 34 -7.07 -16.27 20.18
CA CYS A 34 -6.63 -17.10 19.04
C CYS A 34 -5.15 -17.51 19.10
N LYS A 35 -4.39 -17.10 20.13
CA LYS A 35 -2.96 -17.41 20.32
C LYS A 35 -2.01 -16.85 19.26
N ALA A 36 -2.49 -16.05 18.31
CA ALA A 36 -1.64 -15.35 17.35
C ALA A 36 -0.65 -14.42 18.07
N HIS A 37 0.58 -14.36 17.57
CA HIS A 37 1.58 -13.38 18.02
C HIS A 37 1.36 -12.08 17.27
N ASN A 38 1.12 -10.99 17.99
CA ASN A 38 1.02 -9.64 17.43
C ASN A 38 2.29 -8.87 17.76
N SER A 39 2.91 -8.29 16.73
CA SER A 39 4.07 -7.40 16.86
C SER A 39 3.64 -5.99 16.46
N LEU A 40 3.74 -5.05 17.39
CA LEU A 40 3.32 -3.66 17.21
C LEU A 40 4.56 -2.77 17.21
N ARG A 41 4.60 -1.84 16.26
CA ARG A 41 5.67 -0.86 16.13
C ARG A 41 5.14 0.54 16.43
N PRO A 42 6.00 1.44 16.95
CA PRO A 42 5.65 2.85 17.09
C PRO A 42 5.20 3.42 15.75
N GLN A 43 4.28 4.38 15.78
CA GLN A 43 3.98 5.15 14.57
C GLN A 43 5.22 5.94 14.18
N SER A 44 5.63 5.81 12.92
CA SER A 44 6.71 6.62 12.38
C SER A 44 6.36 8.10 12.52
N PRO A 45 7.32 8.97 12.88
CA PRO A 45 7.09 10.41 12.84
C PRO A 45 6.69 10.79 11.41
N SER A 46 5.61 11.56 11.25
CA SER A 46 5.18 12.04 9.93
C SER A 46 6.32 12.83 9.29
N PRO A 47 6.78 12.46 8.09
CA PRO A 47 7.77 13.25 7.39
C PRO A 47 7.17 14.62 7.08
N LYS A 48 7.78 15.67 7.60
CA LYS A 48 7.43 17.05 7.24
C LYS A 48 7.88 17.24 5.79
N ARG A 49 6.95 17.10 4.85
CA ARG A 49 7.21 17.36 3.43
C ARG A 49 7.67 18.83 3.33
N PRO A 50 8.86 19.12 2.79
CA PRO A 50 9.28 20.50 2.56
C PRO A 50 8.23 21.19 1.70
N ASP A 51 7.81 22.37 2.10
CA ASP A 51 6.93 23.22 1.30
C ASP A 51 7.69 23.56 0.00
N GLN A 52 7.20 23.09 -1.15
CA GLN A 52 7.75 23.48 -2.44
C GLN A 52 7.23 24.88 -2.80
N SER A 53 7.61 25.90 -2.03
CA SER A 53 7.54 27.28 -2.50
C SER A 53 8.71 27.53 -3.45
N ASN A 54 8.70 26.87 -4.61
CA ASN A 54 9.47 27.33 -5.75
C ASN A 54 8.63 28.43 -6.41
N GLU A 55 8.83 29.67 -5.98
CA GLU A 55 8.55 30.85 -6.81
C GLU A 55 9.34 30.68 -8.13
N ARG A 56 8.69 30.12 -9.15
CA ARG A 56 9.21 30.12 -10.50
C ARG A 56 8.83 31.44 -11.14
N ASP A 57 9.64 32.47 -10.92
CA ASP A 57 9.75 33.56 -11.88
C ASP A 57 10.70 33.08 -12.99
N GLY A 58 10.14 32.62 -14.10
CA GLY A 58 10.95 32.01 -15.17
C GLY A 58 10.12 31.47 -16.33
N LYS A 59 9.98 32.32 -17.34
CA LYS A 59 9.36 32.15 -18.68
C LYS A 59 9.07 30.72 -19.16
N GLU A 60 7.88 30.59 -19.73
CA GLU A 60 7.33 29.46 -20.47
C GLU A 60 8.35 28.80 -21.40
N GLY A 61 8.71 27.55 -21.09
CA GLY A 61 9.31 26.60 -22.02
C GLY A 61 8.23 25.65 -22.52
N GLN A 62 7.52 26.05 -23.59
CA GLN A 62 6.81 25.06 -24.43
C GLN A 62 7.86 24.15 -25.09
N ASN A 63 7.45 23.02 -25.65
CA ASN A 63 8.25 22.02 -26.40
C ASN A 63 8.73 20.76 -25.62
N ALA A 64 7.81 20.01 -25.00
CA ALA A 64 8.04 18.58 -24.80
C ALA A 64 7.27 17.79 -25.88
N HIS A 65 7.91 17.58 -27.04
CA HIS A 65 7.38 16.67 -28.06
C HIS A 65 7.60 15.23 -27.58
N VAL A 66 6.55 14.62 -27.03
CA VAL A 66 6.57 13.19 -26.68
C VAL A 66 6.29 12.41 -27.96
N ILE A 67 7.35 11.87 -28.59
CA ILE A 67 7.20 10.89 -29.67
C ILE A 67 6.52 9.66 -29.05
N ARG A 68 5.25 9.45 -29.39
CA ARG A 68 4.44 8.33 -28.91
C ARG A 68 4.69 7.12 -29.80
N ASP A 69 5.85 6.49 -29.62
CA ASP A 69 6.10 5.17 -30.20
C ASP A 69 5.50 4.12 -29.25
N GLN A 70 4.43 3.45 -29.71
CA GLN A 70 3.99 2.13 -29.26
C GLN A 70 2.78 1.68 -30.09
N SER A 71 3.10 1.05 -31.22
CA SER A 71 2.18 0.13 -31.89
C SER A 71 2.35 -1.25 -31.24
N THR A 72 1.30 -1.84 -30.68
CA THR A 72 0.97 -3.28 -30.77
C THR A 72 -0.34 -3.59 -30.03
N PRO A 73 -1.36 -4.17 -30.69
CA PRO A 73 -2.40 -4.92 -30.00
C PRO A 73 -2.12 -6.43 -30.00
N ALA A 74 -2.46 -7.02 -28.85
CA ALA A 74 -3.01 -8.37 -28.64
C ALA A 74 -2.12 -9.62 -28.83
N ALA A 75 -1.60 -10.08 -27.68
CA ALA A 75 -1.77 -11.43 -27.11
C ALA A 75 -1.89 -12.64 -28.06
N ALA A 76 -0.89 -13.52 -27.99
CA ALA A 76 -0.99 -14.92 -28.42
C ALA A 76 -1.62 -15.80 -27.32
N ARG A 77 -2.51 -16.73 -27.74
CA ARG A 77 -2.62 -18.13 -27.24
C ARG A 77 -3.61 -18.92 -28.11
N ASN A 78 -3.15 -20.06 -28.66
CA ASN A 78 -3.92 -21.10 -29.36
C ASN A 78 -4.42 -22.16 -28.34
N PRO A 79 -5.53 -22.89 -28.58
CA PRO A 79 -5.41 -24.21 -29.24
C PRO A 79 -6.59 -24.69 -30.12
N ARG A 80 -6.21 -25.25 -31.28
CA ARG A 80 -6.74 -26.41 -32.04
C ARG A 80 -8.01 -27.14 -31.53
N GLU A 81 -9.10 -27.04 -32.31
CA GLU A 81 -10.19 -28.03 -32.36
C GLU A 81 -10.47 -28.36 -33.84
N THR A 82 -10.20 -29.60 -34.26
CA THR A 82 -10.57 -30.13 -35.58
C THR A 82 -11.85 -30.92 -35.38
N GLU A 83 -12.98 -30.35 -35.77
CA GLU A 83 -14.27 -31.05 -35.79
C GLU A 83 -14.46 -31.74 -37.16
N ARG A 84 -14.55 -33.08 -37.07
CA ARG A 84 -15.43 -34.00 -37.81
C ARG A 84 -15.53 -33.96 -39.36
N GLU A 85 -15.15 -35.11 -39.93
CA GLU A 85 -15.65 -35.76 -41.16
C GLU A 85 -17.17 -35.58 -41.38
N PRO A 86 -17.64 -35.33 -42.61
CA PRO A 86 -18.16 -36.40 -43.50
C PRO A 86 -17.71 -36.19 -44.97
N LEU A 87 -17.72 -37.13 -45.93
CA LEU A 87 -18.62 -38.23 -46.31
C LEU A 87 -17.85 -39.15 -47.28
#